data_AF-A0A0C3P263-F1
#
_entry.id   AF-A0A0C3P263-F1
#
_cell.length_a   1.000
_cell.length_b   1.000
_cell.length_c   1.000
_cell.angle_alpha   90.00
_cell.angle_beta   90.00
_cell.angle_gamma   90.00
#
_symmetry.space_group_name_H-M   'P 1'
#
loop_
_entity.id
_entity.type
_entity.pdbx_description
1 polymer ?
#
loop_
_entity_poly.entity_id
_entity_poly.type
_entity_poly.pdbx_seq_one_letter_code
_entity_poly.pdbx_strand_id
1 'polypeptide(L)'
;MAEAVPLFYGDRAETENASDFIKAFNRSMLFLNPLSTNTQKIQVLANYLGMGSPAEHWYDDLTATQRASWDDVVKAFNDRWPTTKSTTLTSEEYQTELLDHKMAEEDVGAIKTVGRQKVWAHVKWAEEAMELARLAKIESGPTLIWQVKKQLPKAVRKLLDEEYTTWKKFTDDVKDLSTSKLKQEREEIEERKRKDEERDSRLMQKLEATKRATTVDITAQLQ
;
A
#
# COMPACT_ATOMS: atom_id res chain seq x y z
N MET A 1 30.59 4.51 2.16
CA MET A 1 30.51 5.64 1.21
C MET A 1 29.63 6.70 1.85
N ALA A 2 30.01 7.98 1.75
CA ALA A 2 29.18 9.06 2.28
C ALA A 2 27.86 9.13 1.49
N GLU A 3 26.76 9.39 2.18
CA GLU A 3 25.46 9.62 1.56
C GLU A 3 25.54 10.87 0.67
N ALA A 4 25.11 10.77 -0.59
CA ALA A 4 25.01 11.93 -1.46
C ALA A 4 23.81 12.76 -1.01
N VAL A 5 24.07 13.91 -0.40
CA VAL A 5 23.01 14.84 0.01
C VAL A 5 22.66 15.70 -1.22
N PRO A 6 21.41 15.65 -1.72
CA PRO A 6 21.00 16.47 -2.86
C PRO A 6 21.01 17.96 -2.48
N LEU A 7 21.13 18.84 -3.47
CA LEU A 7 20.89 20.27 -3.27
C LEU A 7 19.44 20.49 -2.85
N PHE A 8 19.23 21.45 -1.96
CA PHE A 8 17.91 21.90 -1.54
C PHE A 8 17.63 23.30 -2.09
N TYR A 9 16.58 23.43 -2.89
CA TYR A 9 16.17 24.70 -3.48
C TYR A 9 15.13 25.42 -2.61
N GLY A 10 14.30 24.67 -1.89
CA GLY A 10 13.31 25.24 -0.97
C GLY A 10 12.16 25.97 -1.69
N ASP A 11 11.96 25.68 -2.96
CA ASP A 11 10.90 26.22 -3.83
C ASP A 11 9.54 25.53 -3.67
N ARG A 12 9.48 24.51 -2.79
CA ARG A 12 8.29 23.68 -2.51
C ARG A 12 7.84 22.84 -3.72
N ALA A 13 8.74 22.50 -4.64
CA ALA A 13 8.48 21.49 -5.65
C ALA A 13 8.16 20.12 -5.01
N GLU A 14 7.30 19.31 -5.66
CA GLU A 14 6.79 18.02 -5.14
C GLU A 14 7.89 17.00 -4.78
N THR A 15 9.11 17.19 -5.31
CA THR A 15 10.24 16.27 -5.14
C THR A 15 11.14 16.59 -3.93
N GLU A 16 10.99 17.76 -3.30
CA GLU A 16 11.87 18.18 -2.20
C GLU A 16 11.19 18.03 -0.83
N ASN A 17 11.74 17.16 0.03
CA ASN A 17 11.33 17.07 1.43
C ASN A 17 12.38 17.73 2.34
N ALA A 18 12.02 18.89 2.91
CA ALA A 18 12.90 19.66 3.79
C ALA A 18 13.37 18.87 5.03
N SER A 19 12.50 18.02 5.60
CA SER A 19 12.82 17.18 6.76
C SER A 19 13.84 16.11 6.40
N ASP A 20 13.72 15.51 5.22
CA ASP A 20 14.66 14.48 4.78
C ASP A 20 16.01 15.08 4.39
N PHE A 21 16.02 16.25 3.76
CA PHE A 21 17.24 17.01 3.47
C PHE A 21 18.06 17.29 4.73
N ILE A 22 17.46 17.91 5.75
CA ILE A 22 18.22 18.29 6.96
C ILE A 22 18.72 17.05 7.71
N LYS A 23 17.97 15.93 7.69
CA LYS A 23 18.42 14.64 8.23
C LYS A 23 19.60 14.07 7.44
N ALA A 24 19.55 14.11 6.11
CA ALA A 24 20.63 13.63 5.25
C ALA A 24 21.90 14.47 5.42
N PHE A 25 21.78 15.79 5.48
CA PHE A 25 22.88 16.71 5.81
C PHE A 25 23.50 16.38 7.16
N ASN A 26 22.68 16.20 8.21
CA ASN A 26 23.17 15.85 9.55
C ASN A 26 23.91 14.52 9.59
N ARG A 27 23.40 13.48 8.90
CA ARG A 27 24.08 12.18 8.76
C ARG A 27 25.42 12.31 8.03
N SER A 28 25.45 13.08 6.94
CA SER A 28 26.67 13.34 6.17
C SER A 28 27.72 14.08 7.00
N MET A 29 27.33 15.12 7.73
CA MET A 29 28.23 15.85 8.64
C MET A 29 28.77 14.96 9.75
N LEU A 30 27.96 14.09 10.35
CA LEU A 30 28.42 13.15 11.36
C LEU A 30 29.43 12.15 10.79
N PHE A 31 29.25 11.70 9.54
CA PHE A 31 30.13 10.74 8.89
C PHE A 31 31.45 11.37 8.42
N LEU A 32 31.38 12.53 7.75
CA LEU A 32 32.53 13.19 7.13
C LEU A 32 33.34 14.02 8.13
N ASN A 33 32.69 14.61 9.14
CA ASN A 33 33.36 15.45 10.12
C ASN A 33 32.65 15.38 11.49
N PRO A 34 32.83 14.27 12.24
CA PRO A 34 32.15 14.03 13.51
C PRO A 34 32.47 15.06 14.59
N LEU A 35 33.61 15.77 14.47
CA LEU A 35 34.05 16.81 15.40
C LEU A 35 33.75 18.24 14.86
N SER A 36 32.93 18.36 13.82
CA SER A 36 32.55 19.65 13.25
C SER A 36 31.89 20.55 14.28
N THR A 37 32.39 21.77 14.40
CA THR A 37 31.80 22.80 15.26
C THR A 37 30.48 23.30 14.65
N ASN A 38 29.64 23.95 15.47
CA ASN A 38 28.41 24.56 14.96
C ASN A 38 28.69 25.55 13.82
N THR A 39 29.73 26.39 13.96
CA THR A 39 30.13 27.34 12.91
C THR A 39 30.49 26.64 11.60
N GLN A 40 31.24 25.54 11.66
CA GLN A 40 31.61 24.77 10.47
C GLN A 40 30.38 24.11 9.82
N LYS A 41 29.46 23.55 10.62
CA LYS A 41 28.20 22.97 10.11
C LYS A 41 27.36 24.02 9.38
N ILE A 42 27.21 25.20 9.98
CA ILE A 42 26.46 26.31 9.40
C ILE A 42 27.10 26.79 8.10
N GLN A 43 28.42 26.92 8.04
CA GLN A 43 29.13 27.32 6.82
C GLN A 43 28.97 26.27 5.71
N VAL A 44 29.10 25.00 6.05
CA VAL A 44 29.00 23.90 5.08
C VAL A 44 27.58 23.74 4.55
N LEU A 45 26.54 24.09 5.32
CA LEU A 45 25.14 24.06 4.88
C LEU A 45 24.92 24.82 3.57
N ALA A 46 25.56 25.99 3.40
CA ALA A 46 25.43 26.81 2.20
C ALA A 46 25.80 26.04 0.90
N ASN A 47 26.76 25.12 0.97
CA ASN A 47 27.18 24.31 -0.18
C ASN A 47 26.13 23.30 -0.64
N TYR A 48 25.08 23.10 0.16
CA TYR A 48 23.98 22.18 -0.14
C TYR A 48 22.69 22.92 -0.51
N LEU A 49 22.75 24.25 -0.66
CA LEU A 49 21.61 25.06 -1.10
C LEU A 49 21.76 25.37 -2.59
N GLY A 50 20.65 25.34 -3.32
CA GLY A 50 20.67 25.66 -4.75
C GLY A 50 21.02 27.13 -4.99
N MET A 51 21.86 27.41 -5.98
CA MET A 51 22.23 28.79 -6.35
C MET A 51 21.00 29.59 -6.80
N GLY A 52 20.83 30.80 -6.27
CA GLY A 52 19.70 31.69 -6.52
C GLY A 52 18.37 31.16 -5.98
N SER A 53 18.39 30.13 -5.14
CA SER A 53 17.18 29.47 -4.66
C SER A 53 16.56 30.20 -3.46
N PRO A 54 15.25 29.98 -3.20
CA PRO A 54 14.63 30.42 -1.96
C PRO A 54 15.37 29.97 -0.69
N ALA A 55 16.02 28.80 -0.73
CA ALA A 55 16.80 28.30 0.38
C ALA A 55 18.11 29.06 0.59
N GLU A 56 18.83 29.39 -0.47
CA GLU A 56 20.05 30.19 -0.39
C GLU A 56 19.75 31.60 0.15
N HIS A 57 18.71 32.26 -0.38
CA HIS A 57 18.27 33.56 0.12
C HIS A 57 17.87 33.53 1.61
N TRP A 58 17.14 32.50 2.04
CA TRP A 58 16.81 32.33 3.45
C TRP A 58 18.05 32.18 4.32
N TYR A 59 19.05 31.40 3.86
CA TYR A 59 20.29 31.22 4.59
C TYR A 59 21.01 32.55 4.76
N ASP A 60 21.12 33.34 3.69
CA ASP A 60 21.74 34.66 3.71
C ASP A 60 21.04 35.63 4.67
N ASP A 61 19.71 35.56 4.75
CA ASP A 61 18.88 36.39 5.63
C ASP A 61 18.87 35.95 7.12
N LEU A 62 19.56 34.86 7.48
CA LEU A 62 19.62 34.39 8.87
C LEU A 62 20.27 35.43 9.79
N THR A 63 19.54 35.83 10.84
CA THR A 63 20.01 36.77 11.87
C THR A 63 21.14 36.18 12.72
N ALA A 64 21.88 37.05 13.43
CA ALA A 64 22.94 36.62 14.35
C ALA A 64 22.45 35.63 15.42
N THR A 65 21.22 35.81 15.93
CA THR A 65 20.60 34.88 16.88
C THR A 65 20.28 33.54 16.24
N GLN A 66 19.76 33.52 15.01
CA GLN A 66 19.47 32.27 14.31
C GLN A 66 20.74 31.50 13.92
N ARG A 67 21.87 32.20 13.70
CA ARG A 67 23.18 31.58 13.42
C ARG A 67 23.98 31.23 14.69
N ALA A 68 23.45 31.45 15.89
CA ALA A 68 24.18 31.28 17.15
C ALA A 68 24.57 29.82 17.41
N SER A 69 23.72 28.87 17.01
CA SER A 69 23.98 27.44 17.13
C SER A 69 23.40 26.67 15.95
N TRP A 70 23.80 25.41 15.81
CA TRP A 70 23.20 24.54 14.79
C TRP A 70 21.72 24.29 15.07
N ASP A 71 21.34 24.18 16.35
CA ASP A 71 19.95 23.97 16.76
C ASP A 71 19.08 25.20 16.42
N ASP A 72 19.61 26.41 16.56
CA ASP A 72 18.92 27.65 16.17
C ASP A 72 18.70 27.72 14.64
N VAL A 73 19.68 27.29 13.84
CA VAL A 73 19.54 27.20 12.38
C VAL A 73 18.51 26.15 12.00
N VAL A 74 18.54 24.96 12.60
CA VAL A 74 17.55 23.89 12.34
C VAL A 74 16.15 24.35 12.74
N LYS A 75 16.01 25.08 13.84
CA LYS A 75 14.74 25.68 14.24
C LYS A 75 14.24 26.67 13.21
N ALA A 76 15.08 27.65 12.82
CA ALA A 76 14.73 28.63 11.79
C ALA A 76 14.40 27.97 10.43
N PHE A 77 15.07 26.87 10.10
CA PHE A 77 14.83 26.09 8.89
C PHE A 77 13.45 25.43 8.94
N ASN A 78 13.12 24.75 10.04
CA ASN A 78 11.81 24.12 10.23
C ASN A 78 10.66 25.14 10.33
N ASP A 79 10.92 26.34 10.85
CA ASP A 79 9.93 27.42 10.86
C ASP A 79 9.63 27.92 9.43
N ARG A 80 10.64 27.94 8.54
CA ARG A 80 10.50 28.38 7.14
C ARG A 80 9.90 27.29 6.23
N TRP A 81 10.36 26.06 6.38
CA TRP A 81 9.84 24.87 5.69
C TRP A 81 9.29 23.88 6.72
N PRO A 82 8.08 24.14 7.25
CA PRO A 82 7.47 23.21 8.18
C PRO A 82 7.34 21.85 7.53
N THR A 83 7.66 20.79 8.28
CA THR A 83 7.40 19.43 7.83
C THR A 83 5.90 19.36 7.52
N THR A 84 5.56 19.16 6.24
CA THR A 84 4.19 18.89 5.84
C THR A 84 3.71 17.75 6.73
N LYS A 85 2.74 18.03 7.60
CA LYS A 85 2.08 16.95 8.34
C LYS A 85 1.56 16.03 7.25
N SER A 86 2.11 14.81 7.16
CA SER A 86 1.46 13.77 6.39
C SER A 86 0.02 13.77 6.88
N THR A 87 -0.94 14.03 5.99
CA THR A 87 -2.35 13.92 6.34
C THR A 87 -2.53 12.48 6.76
N THR A 88 -2.52 12.24 8.07
CA THR A 88 -2.94 10.95 8.60
C THR A 88 -4.40 10.86 8.22
N LEU A 89 -4.71 9.91 7.36
CA LEU A 89 -6.09 9.65 6.99
C LEU A 89 -6.90 9.46 8.28
N THR A 90 -8.13 9.90 8.25
CA THR A 90 -9.09 9.66 9.33
C THR A 90 -9.29 8.15 9.50
N SER A 91 -9.78 7.74 10.67
CA SER A 91 -10.16 6.34 10.89
C SER A 91 -11.14 5.84 9.82
N GLU A 92 -12.06 6.69 9.36
CA GLU A 92 -13.05 6.35 8.32
C GLU A 92 -12.41 6.14 6.94
N GLU A 93 -11.41 6.96 6.59
CA GLU A 93 -10.65 6.79 5.35
C GLU A 93 -9.82 5.50 5.37
N TYR A 94 -9.17 5.15 6.49
CA TYR A 94 -8.50 3.85 6.63
C TYR A 94 -9.47 2.66 6.60
N GLN A 95 -10.67 2.82 7.15
CA GLN A 95 -11.72 1.80 7.02
C GLN A 95 -12.15 1.64 5.56
N THR A 96 -12.18 2.72 4.79
CA THR A 96 -12.48 2.68 3.35
C THR A 96 -11.37 1.95 2.58
N GLU A 97 -10.10 2.30 2.84
CA GLU A 97 -8.95 1.59 2.27
C GLU A 97 -8.97 0.09 2.61
N LEU A 98 -9.31 -0.26 3.85
CA LEU A 98 -9.45 -1.65 4.28
C LEU A 98 -10.55 -2.40 3.53
N LEU A 99 -11.67 -1.74 3.23
CA LEU A 99 -12.76 -2.33 2.45
C LEU A 99 -12.44 -2.44 0.96
N ASP A 100 -11.49 -1.64 0.45
CA ASP A 100 -10.99 -1.71 -0.92
C ASP A 100 -9.79 -2.65 -1.08
N HIS A 101 -9.15 -3.04 0.03
CA HIS A 101 -8.00 -3.94 0.07
C HIS A 101 -8.35 -5.40 -0.25
N LYS A 102 -8.47 -5.69 -1.54
CA LYS A 102 -8.89 -7.00 -2.06
C LYS A 102 -7.69 -7.89 -2.41
N MET A 103 -7.84 -9.18 -2.12
CA MET A 103 -6.97 -10.22 -2.67
C MET A 103 -7.52 -10.69 -4.01
N ALA A 104 -6.69 -10.68 -5.04
CA ALA A 104 -7.07 -11.17 -6.36
C ALA A 104 -7.21 -12.72 -6.36
N GLU A 105 -8.08 -13.27 -7.21
CA GLU A 105 -8.31 -14.73 -7.29
C GLU A 105 -7.04 -15.46 -7.77
N GLU A 106 -6.29 -14.85 -8.70
CA GLU A 106 -5.02 -15.35 -9.20
C GLU A 106 -3.90 -15.38 -8.15
N ASP A 107 -4.04 -14.57 -7.09
CA ASP A 107 -3.06 -14.48 -6.01
C ASP A 107 -3.25 -15.58 -4.96
N VAL A 108 -4.36 -16.30 -5.00
CA VAL A 108 -4.61 -17.42 -4.09
C VAL A 108 -3.55 -18.51 -4.29
N GLY A 109 -2.77 -18.75 -3.23
CA GLY A 109 -1.67 -19.72 -3.24
C GLY A 109 -0.47 -19.31 -4.10
N ALA A 110 -0.37 -18.03 -4.47
CA ALA A 110 0.77 -17.47 -5.19
C ALA A 110 1.83 -16.90 -4.25
N ILE A 111 3.07 -16.79 -4.76
CA ILE A 111 4.18 -16.11 -4.08
C ILE A 111 4.34 -14.72 -4.68
N LYS A 112 4.42 -13.71 -3.83
CA LYS A 112 4.78 -12.33 -4.19
C LYS A 112 6.19 -12.02 -3.69
N THR A 113 6.84 -11.07 -4.35
CA THR A 113 8.13 -10.55 -3.90
C THR A 113 7.88 -9.24 -3.16
N VAL A 114 8.24 -9.17 -1.88
CA VAL A 114 8.21 -7.96 -1.06
C VAL A 114 9.66 -7.62 -0.73
N GLY A 115 10.16 -6.51 -1.27
CA GLY A 115 11.58 -6.19 -1.23
C GLY A 115 12.43 -7.29 -1.88
N ARG A 116 13.21 -8.03 -1.08
CA ARG A 116 14.04 -9.17 -1.52
C ARG A 116 13.52 -10.52 -1.04
N GLN A 117 12.34 -10.57 -0.42
CA GLN A 117 11.79 -11.78 0.18
C GLN A 117 10.60 -12.31 -0.62
N LYS A 118 10.54 -13.64 -0.76
CA LYS A 118 9.40 -14.36 -1.33
C LYS A 118 8.42 -14.65 -0.21
N VAL A 119 7.22 -14.07 -0.30
CA VAL A 119 6.16 -14.18 0.71
C VAL A 119 4.90 -14.69 0.03
N TRP A 120 4.12 -15.54 0.69
CA TRP A 120 2.83 -15.96 0.16
C TRP A 120 1.87 -14.77 0.11
N ALA A 121 1.08 -14.68 -0.97
CA ALA A 121 0.20 -13.52 -1.18
C ALA A 121 -0.83 -13.35 -0.05
N HIS A 122 -1.35 -14.44 0.52
CA HIS A 122 -2.27 -14.39 1.65
C HIS A 122 -1.62 -13.87 2.94
N VAL A 123 -0.33 -14.17 3.16
CA VAL A 123 0.42 -13.63 4.29
C VAL A 123 0.61 -12.13 4.12
N LYS A 124 1.07 -11.71 2.93
CA LYS A 124 1.23 -10.29 2.59
C LYS A 124 -0.07 -9.51 2.79
N TRP A 125 -1.17 -10.02 2.23
CA TRP A 125 -2.50 -9.41 2.36
C TRP A 125 -2.93 -9.31 3.83
N ALA A 126 -2.70 -10.36 4.64
CA ALA A 126 -3.07 -10.34 6.05
C ALA A 126 -2.27 -9.31 6.86
N GLU A 127 -0.99 -9.10 6.54
CA GLU A 127 -0.16 -8.06 7.14
C GLU A 127 -0.66 -6.64 6.78
N GLU A 128 -0.95 -6.41 5.49
CA GLU A 128 -1.48 -5.14 5.00
C GLU A 128 -2.86 -4.83 5.60
N ALA A 129 -3.76 -5.82 5.64
CA ALA A 129 -5.08 -5.70 6.26
C ALA A 129 -5.02 -5.42 7.78
N MET A 130 -4.10 -6.09 8.50
CA MET A 130 -3.89 -5.84 9.93
C MET A 130 -3.38 -4.42 10.18
N GLU A 131 -2.50 -3.90 9.33
CA GLU A 131 -1.99 -2.55 9.46
C GLU A 131 -3.08 -1.50 9.22
N LEU A 132 -3.91 -1.68 8.19
CA LEU A 132 -5.07 -0.82 7.95
C LEU A 132 -6.06 -0.85 9.13
N ALA A 133 -6.29 -2.03 9.73
CA ALA A 133 -7.14 -2.15 10.92
C ALA A 133 -6.56 -1.41 12.15
N ARG A 134 -5.24 -1.40 12.33
CA ARG A 134 -4.56 -0.63 13.40
C ARG A 134 -4.64 0.87 13.15
N LEU A 135 -4.41 1.30 11.91
CA LEU A 135 -4.52 2.72 11.53
C LEU A 135 -5.95 3.23 11.70
N ALA A 136 -6.94 2.38 11.41
CA ALA A 136 -8.35 2.63 11.69
C ALA A 136 -8.73 2.52 13.19
N LYS A 137 -7.86 1.99 14.07
CA LYS A 137 -8.09 1.75 15.50
C LYS A 137 -9.25 0.77 15.78
N ILE A 138 -9.40 -0.24 14.94
CA ILE A 138 -10.44 -1.27 15.05
C ILE A 138 -9.87 -2.66 15.35
N GLU A 139 -8.56 -2.79 15.48
CA GLU A 139 -7.86 -4.09 15.55
C GLU A 139 -8.28 -4.96 16.74
N SER A 140 -8.73 -4.31 17.81
CA SER A 140 -9.15 -4.96 19.06
C SER A 140 -10.58 -5.52 19.01
N GLY A 141 -11.35 -5.28 17.94
CA GLY A 141 -12.75 -5.70 17.81
C GLY A 141 -13.09 -6.37 16.48
N PRO A 142 -14.37 -6.75 16.28
CA PRO A 142 -14.82 -7.45 15.07
C PRO A 142 -15.24 -6.51 13.93
N THR A 143 -15.12 -5.20 14.13
CA THR A 143 -15.57 -4.17 13.18
C THR A 143 -15.01 -4.45 11.78
N LEU A 144 -15.88 -4.48 10.78
CA LEU A 144 -15.61 -4.76 9.36
C LEU A 144 -15.06 -6.15 9.01
N ILE A 145 -14.72 -7.03 9.96
CA ILE A 145 -14.14 -8.35 9.64
C ILE A 145 -15.05 -9.15 8.70
N TRP A 146 -16.35 -9.19 8.98
CA TRP A 146 -17.31 -9.90 8.13
C TRP A 146 -17.35 -9.34 6.70
N GLN A 147 -17.31 -8.02 6.54
CA GLN A 147 -17.34 -7.36 5.23
C GLN A 147 -16.07 -7.69 4.45
N VAL A 148 -14.90 -7.59 5.07
CA VAL A 148 -13.61 -7.91 4.44
C VAL A 148 -13.53 -9.41 4.10
N LYS A 149 -13.91 -10.29 5.03
CA LYS A 149 -13.97 -11.74 4.78
C LYS A 149 -14.90 -12.10 3.62
N LYS A 150 -16.01 -11.39 3.46
CA LYS A 150 -16.94 -11.63 2.34
C LYS A 150 -16.31 -11.34 0.97
N GLN A 151 -15.39 -10.38 0.91
CA GLN A 151 -14.68 -9.98 -0.30
C GLN A 151 -13.47 -10.87 -0.64
N LEU A 152 -12.99 -11.67 0.30
CA LEU A 152 -11.91 -12.61 0.03
C LEU A 152 -12.30 -13.64 -1.04
N PRO A 153 -11.32 -14.11 -1.84
CA PRO A 153 -11.50 -15.22 -2.77
C PRO A 153 -12.21 -16.40 -2.12
N LYS A 154 -13.11 -17.04 -2.87
CA LYS A 154 -13.95 -18.13 -2.32
C LYS A 154 -13.12 -19.28 -1.76
N ALA A 155 -11.97 -19.58 -2.36
CA ALA A 155 -11.02 -20.59 -1.91
C ALA A 155 -10.47 -20.28 -0.51
N VAL A 156 -10.16 -19.00 -0.23
CA VAL A 156 -9.67 -18.54 1.08
C VAL A 156 -10.81 -18.59 2.10
N ARG A 157 -11.97 -18.01 1.76
CA ARG A 157 -13.11 -17.88 2.67
C ARG A 157 -13.63 -19.21 3.21
N LYS A 158 -13.59 -20.28 2.41
CA LYS A 158 -14.00 -21.63 2.82
C LYS A 158 -13.13 -22.25 3.91
N LEU A 159 -11.88 -21.80 4.03
CA LEU A 159 -10.92 -22.36 4.97
C LEU A 159 -10.85 -21.58 6.29
N LEU A 160 -11.62 -20.51 6.41
CA LEU A 160 -11.66 -19.64 7.60
C LEU A 160 -12.88 -19.96 8.47
N ASP A 161 -12.74 -19.73 9.78
CA ASP A 161 -13.83 -19.85 10.75
C ASP A 161 -15.00 -18.93 10.38
N GLU A 162 -16.22 -19.29 10.80
CA GLU A 162 -17.42 -18.49 10.55
C GLU A 162 -17.32 -17.08 11.16
N GLU A 163 -16.85 -16.99 12.41
CA GLU A 163 -16.84 -15.77 13.21
C GLU A 163 -15.46 -15.47 13.83
N TYR A 164 -15.17 -14.18 13.95
CA TYR A 164 -13.93 -13.65 14.50
C TYR A 164 -14.24 -12.48 15.42
N THR A 165 -13.64 -12.48 16.61
CA THR A 165 -13.84 -11.43 17.62
C THR A 165 -12.79 -10.33 17.55
N THR A 166 -11.66 -10.56 16.90
CA THR A 166 -10.55 -9.60 16.76
C THR A 166 -9.88 -9.74 15.40
N TRP A 167 -9.32 -8.63 14.90
CA TRP A 167 -8.53 -8.63 13.67
C TRP A 167 -7.27 -9.48 13.77
N LYS A 168 -6.69 -9.56 14.97
CA LYS A 168 -5.54 -10.43 15.22
C LYS A 168 -5.88 -11.89 14.94
N LYS A 169 -6.98 -12.43 15.50
CA LYS A 169 -7.38 -13.82 15.26
C LYS A 169 -7.66 -14.05 13.77
N PHE A 170 -8.40 -13.15 13.13
CA PHE A 170 -8.73 -13.25 11.71
C PHE A 170 -7.49 -13.28 10.81
N THR A 171 -6.56 -12.36 11.00
CA THR A 171 -5.35 -12.27 10.16
C THR A 171 -4.33 -13.35 10.48
N ASP A 172 -4.23 -13.80 11.74
CA ASP A 172 -3.42 -14.96 12.13
C ASP A 172 -3.93 -16.24 11.42
N ASP A 173 -5.24 -16.50 11.45
CA ASP A 173 -5.83 -17.64 10.72
C ASP A 173 -5.60 -17.56 9.21
N VAL A 174 -5.69 -16.38 8.60
CA VAL A 174 -5.40 -16.20 7.16
C VAL A 174 -3.95 -16.52 6.84
N LYS A 175 -3.00 -16.11 7.69
CA LYS A 175 -1.56 -16.42 7.51
C LYS A 175 -1.25 -17.90 7.67
N ASP A 176 -1.99 -18.57 8.54
CA ASP A 176 -1.77 -19.99 8.85
C ASP A 176 -2.47 -20.94 7.86
N LEU A 177 -3.15 -20.39 6.85
CA LEU A 177 -3.79 -21.19 5.81
C LEU A 177 -2.78 -22.05 5.04
N SER A 178 -3.11 -23.34 4.96
CA SER A 178 -2.31 -24.30 4.20
C SER A 178 -2.35 -23.99 2.70
N THR A 179 -1.18 -23.77 2.12
CA THR A 179 -1.02 -23.45 0.69
C THR A 179 -1.45 -24.60 -0.22
N SER A 180 -1.30 -25.85 0.21
CA SER A 180 -1.80 -27.01 -0.54
C SER A 180 -3.32 -27.02 -0.58
N LYS A 181 -4.00 -26.76 0.55
CA LYS A 181 -5.46 -26.64 0.61
C LYS A 181 -5.97 -25.46 -0.22
N LEU A 182 -5.29 -24.32 -0.19
CA LEU A 182 -5.65 -23.15 -1.00
C LEU A 182 -5.61 -23.47 -2.51
N LYS A 183 -4.56 -24.15 -2.97
CA LYS A 183 -4.44 -24.57 -4.37
C LYS A 183 -5.51 -25.59 -4.75
N GLN A 184 -5.77 -26.57 -3.88
CA GLN A 184 -6.83 -27.55 -4.09
C GLN A 184 -8.20 -26.89 -4.22
N GLU A 185 -8.57 -26.01 -3.28
CA GLU A 185 -9.86 -25.31 -3.32
C GLU A 185 -10.02 -24.45 -4.58
N ARG A 186 -8.93 -23.78 -5.00
CA ARG A 186 -8.93 -23.02 -6.25
C ARG A 186 -9.19 -23.92 -7.45
N GLU A 187 -8.47 -25.03 -7.58
CA GLU A 187 -8.64 -25.99 -8.68
C GLU A 187 -10.06 -26.57 -8.71
N GLU A 188 -10.62 -26.95 -7.56
CA GLU A 188 -11.99 -27.44 -7.49
C GLU A 188 -13.02 -26.36 -7.88
N ILE A 189 -12.77 -25.09 -7.55
CA ILE A 189 -13.65 -23.98 -7.96
C ILE A 189 -13.58 -23.79 -9.48
N GLU A 190 -12.39 -23.79 -10.06
CA GLU A 190 -12.18 -23.68 -11.51
C GLU A 190 -12.85 -24.85 -12.25
N GLU A 191 -12.69 -26.08 -11.76
CA GLU A 191 -13.31 -27.27 -12.36
C GLU A 191 -14.84 -27.23 -12.28
N ARG A 192 -15.41 -26.77 -11.16
CA ARG A 192 -16.87 -26.58 -11.04
C ARG A 192 -17.37 -25.52 -12.02
N LYS A 193 -16.68 -24.38 -12.14
CA LYS A 193 -17.03 -23.33 -13.11
C LYS A 193 -17.03 -23.88 -14.54
N ARG A 194 -15.98 -24.62 -14.92
CA ARG A 194 -15.89 -25.25 -16.24
C ARG A 194 -17.05 -26.19 -16.53
N LYS A 195 -17.42 -27.05 -15.56
CA LYS A 195 -18.56 -27.97 -15.71
C LYS A 195 -19.89 -27.23 -15.87
N ASP A 196 -20.09 -26.15 -15.11
CA ASP A 196 -21.30 -25.34 -15.19
C ASP A 196 -21.39 -24.63 -16.55
N GLU A 197 -20.29 -24.03 -17.04
CA GLU A 197 -20.20 -23.40 -18.36
C GLU A 197 -20.47 -24.42 -19.50
N GLU A 198 -19.89 -25.61 -19.41
CA GLU A 198 -20.15 -26.70 -20.36
C GLU A 198 -21.63 -27.11 -20.36
N ARG A 199 -22.25 -27.20 -19.18
CA ARG A 199 -23.67 -27.55 -19.05
C ARG A 199 -24.56 -26.47 -19.65
N ASP A 200 -24.29 -25.21 -19.35
CA ASP A 200 -25.08 -24.07 -19.81
C ASP A 200 -24.94 -23.90 -21.34
N SER A 201 -23.74 -24.08 -21.88
CA SER A 201 -23.50 -24.11 -23.33
C SER A 201 -24.29 -25.22 -24.04
N ARG A 202 -24.31 -26.44 -23.47
CA ARG A 202 -25.13 -27.55 -24.01
C ARG A 202 -26.63 -27.25 -23.97
N LEU A 203 -27.12 -26.60 -22.91
CA LEU A 203 -28.52 -26.20 -22.80
C LEU A 203 -28.88 -25.14 -23.87
N MET A 204 -28.01 -24.17 -24.08
CA MET A 204 -28.19 -23.14 -25.12
C MET A 204 -28.22 -23.75 -26.53
N GLN A 205 -27.29 -24.66 -26.85
CA GLN A 205 -27.30 -25.36 -28.14
C GLN A 205 -28.58 -26.17 -28.37
N LYS A 206 -29.09 -26.85 -27.33
CA LYS A 206 -30.36 -27.58 -27.40
C LYS A 206 -31.54 -26.64 -27.66
N LEU A 207 -31.61 -25.52 -26.94
CA LEU A 207 -32.66 -24.52 -27.14
C LEU A 207 -32.64 -23.93 -28.56
N GLU A 208 -31.45 -23.63 -29.09
CA GLU A 208 -31.29 -23.13 -30.46
C GLU A 208 -31.71 -24.18 -31.50
N ALA A 209 -31.32 -25.45 -31.30
CA ALA A 209 -31.72 -26.55 -32.18
C ALA A 209 -33.24 -26.75 -32.18
N THR A 210 -33.88 -26.72 -31.01
CA THR A 210 -35.34 -26.81 -30.89
C THR A 210 -36.02 -25.64 -31.60
N LYS A 211 -35.56 -24.39 -31.38
CA LYS A 211 -36.11 -23.21 -32.08
C LYS A 211 -36.01 -23.35 -33.59
N ARG A 212 -34.86 -23.81 -34.11
CA ARG A 212 -34.68 -24.02 -35.56
C ARG A 212 -35.64 -25.08 -36.09
N ALA A 213 -35.76 -26.22 -35.41
CA ALA A 213 -36.68 -27.29 -35.81
C ALA A 213 -38.14 -26.80 -35.86
N THR A 214 -38.61 -26.10 -34.82
CA THR A 214 -39.97 -25.53 -34.79
C THR A 214 -40.20 -24.50 -35.88
N THR A 215 -39.19 -23.68 -36.21
CA THR A 215 -39.29 -22.69 -37.30
C THR A 215 -39.44 -23.37 -38.65
N VAL A 216 -38.67 -24.44 -38.90
CA VAL A 216 -38.75 -25.24 -40.13
C VAL A 216 -40.11 -25.91 -40.25
N ASP A 217 -40.63 -26.51 -39.18
CA ASP A 217 -41.94 -27.15 -39.17
C ASP A 217 -43.08 -26.16 -39.46
N ILE A 218 -43.05 -24.96 -38.87
CA ILE A 218 -44.04 -23.91 -39.14
C ILE A 218 -43.98 -23.47 -40.61
N THR A 219 -42.79 -23.28 -41.18
CA THR A 219 -42.65 -22.91 -42.59
C THR A 219 -43.13 -24.01 -43.54
N ALA A 220 -42.96 -25.29 -43.17
CA ALA A 220 -43.42 -26.41 -43.98
C ALA A 220 -44.95 -26.58 -43.93
N GLN A 221 -45.61 -26.22 -42.84
CA GLN A 221 -47.08 -26.28 -42.71
C GLN A 221 -47.83 -25.14 -43.43
N LEU A 222 -47.12 -24.09 -43.86
CA LEU A 222 -47.67 -22.92 -44.55
C LEU A 222 -47.53 -22.99 -46.09
N GLN A 223 -46.95 -24.07 -46.63
CA GLN A 223 -46.86 -24.35 -48.07
C GLN A 223 -47.90 -25.37 -48.50
#